data_AF-A0A6V2JIV9-F1
#
_entry.id   AF-A0A6V2JIV9-F1
#
_cell.length_a   1.000
_cell.length_b   1.000
_cell.length_c   1.000
_cell.angle_alpha   90.00
_cell.angle_beta   90.00
_cell.angle_gamma   90.00
#
_symmetry.space_group_name_H-M   'P 1'
#
loop_
_entity.id
_entity.type
_entity.pdbx_description
1 polymer ?
#
loop_
_entity_poly.entity_id
_entity_poly.type
_entity_poly.pdbx_seq_one_letter_code
_entity_poly.pdbx_strand_id
1 'polypeptide(L)'
;MRICFELLELIKAHKKAIRRAAVSTFGYIAKAIGPQDVLHTLLNNLKVQDRQMRVCTTVAVAIVAETCGPFTVLPALMNEYRVPELNIQNGVLKALSFMFEYIGEMGVDYIYAVVPLLEDALMDRDQVHRQTGCATVKHLSLGVAGLGCEDALVHLLNYVWPNIFEASPHVIQATCDAIEGLMVGLGPNVILQYVLQGLYHPARKVREIYWKIFNTLYIYAADALVAGYPMLEDEGENTYARTTLELFI
;
A
#
# COMPACT_ATOMS: atom_id res chain seq x y z
N MET A 1 -3.22 -1.44 -32.04
CA MET A 1 -3.78 -2.45 -31.10
C MET A 1 -3.15 -3.83 -31.20
N ARG A 2 -3.02 -4.46 -32.38
CA ARG A 2 -2.38 -5.81 -32.51
C ARG A 2 -0.99 -5.92 -31.85
N ILE A 3 -0.12 -4.92 -32.07
CA ILE A 3 1.22 -4.87 -31.47
C ILE A 3 1.15 -4.84 -29.93
N CYS A 4 0.17 -4.15 -29.33
CA CYS A 4 -0.01 -4.15 -27.87
C CYS A 4 -0.30 -5.56 -27.33
N PHE A 5 -1.14 -6.34 -28.01
CA PHE A 5 -1.43 -7.71 -27.59
C PHE A 5 -0.21 -8.63 -27.70
N GLU A 6 0.57 -8.52 -28.77
CA GLU A 6 1.82 -9.26 -28.90
C GLU A 6 2.84 -8.85 -27.82
N LEU A 7 2.88 -7.58 -27.44
CA LEU A 7 3.71 -7.10 -26.33
C LEU A 7 3.27 -7.63 -24.97
N LEU A 8 1.97 -7.86 -24.72
CA LEU A 8 1.50 -8.44 -23.44
C LEU A 8 2.11 -9.83 -23.21
N GLU A 9 2.20 -10.65 -24.26
CA GLU A 9 2.86 -11.96 -24.17
C GLU A 9 4.37 -11.81 -23.92
N LEU A 10 5.01 -10.78 -24.48
CA LEU A 10 6.43 -10.51 -24.26
C LEU A 10 6.76 -10.06 -22.83
N ILE A 11 5.78 -9.53 -22.07
CA ILE A 11 5.95 -9.25 -20.64
C ILE A 11 6.17 -10.55 -19.84
N LYS A 12 5.75 -11.71 -20.35
CA LYS A 12 6.00 -13.02 -19.73
C LYS A 12 7.39 -13.59 -20.01
N ALA A 13 8.20 -12.95 -20.86
CA ALA A 13 9.49 -13.48 -21.27
C ALA A 13 10.42 -13.70 -20.07
N HIS A 14 11.16 -14.83 -20.06
CA HIS A 14 12.08 -15.15 -18.96
C HIS A 14 13.20 -14.12 -18.77
N LYS A 15 13.67 -13.50 -19.86
CA LYS A 15 14.74 -12.50 -19.81
C LYS A 15 14.22 -11.13 -19.37
N LYS A 16 14.79 -10.59 -18.28
CA LYS A 16 14.47 -9.25 -17.75
C LYS A 16 14.62 -8.13 -18.79
N ALA A 17 15.62 -8.23 -19.67
CA ALA A 17 15.84 -7.25 -20.73
C ALA A 17 14.67 -7.17 -21.72
N ILE A 18 14.09 -8.32 -22.11
CA ILE A 18 12.93 -8.38 -23.01
C ILE A 18 11.71 -7.75 -22.33
N ARG A 19 11.47 -8.10 -21.06
CA ARG A 19 10.37 -7.51 -20.28
C ARG A 19 10.50 -5.99 -20.18
N ARG A 20 11.69 -5.47 -19.87
CA ARG A 20 11.95 -4.03 -19.83
C ARG A 20 11.70 -3.34 -21.17
N ALA A 21 12.18 -3.91 -22.27
CA ALA A 21 11.94 -3.36 -23.60
C ALA A 21 10.46 -3.35 -23.97
N ALA A 22 9.73 -4.44 -23.66
CA ALA A 22 8.29 -4.52 -23.90
C ALA A 22 7.53 -3.44 -23.11
N VAL A 23 7.89 -3.26 -21.84
CA VAL A 23 7.34 -2.23 -20.94
C VAL A 23 7.55 -0.82 -21.52
N SER A 24 8.78 -0.45 -21.88
CA SER A 24 9.05 0.87 -22.46
C SER A 24 8.30 1.09 -23.79
N THR A 25 8.22 0.05 -24.63
CA THR A 25 7.51 0.12 -25.91
C THR A 25 6.01 0.34 -25.72
N PHE A 26 5.42 -0.28 -24.68
CA PHE A 26 4.04 -0.05 -24.30
C PHE A 26 3.76 1.42 -23.97
N GLY A 27 4.64 2.05 -23.19
CA GLY A 27 4.55 3.46 -22.86
C GLY A 27 4.60 4.37 -24.10
N TYR A 28 5.49 4.07 -25.06
CA TYR A 28 5.57 4.82 -26.32
C TYR A 28 4.33 4.68 -27.18
N ILE A 29 3.75 3.48 -27.25
CA ILE A 29 2.50 3.27 -28.00
C ILE A 29 1.33 4.01 -27.36
N ALA A 30 1.21 3.97 -26.03
CA ALA A 30 0.17 4.69 -25.31
C ALA A 30 0.25 6.21 -25.55
N LYS A 31 1.47 6.76 -25.57
CA LYS A 31 1.70 8.18 -25.89
C LYS A 31 1.39 8.55 -27.34
N ALA A 32 1.58 7.61 -28.28
CA ALA A 32 1.35 7.86 -29.71
C ALA A 32 -0.11 7.72 -30.13
N ILE A 33 -0.84 6.73 -29.62
CA ILE A 33 -2.24 6.45 -29.99
C ILE A 33 -3.22 7.20 -29.08
N GLY A 34 -2.90 7.30 -27.79
CA GLY A 34 -3.79 7.80 -26.77
C GLY A 34 -4.06 6.74 -25.69
N PRO A 35 -4.11 7.11 -24.41
CA PRO A 35 -4.22 6.16 -23.31
C PRO A 35 -5.58 5.46 -23.26
N GLN A 36 -6.66 6.10 -23.71
CA GLN A 36 -8.03 5.56 -23.59
C GLN A 36 -8.25 4.28 -24.42
N ASP A 37 -7.79 4.25 -25.68
CA ASP A 37 -7.95 3.09 -26.56
C ASP A 37 -7.14 1.88 -26.04
N VAL A 38 -5.93 2.15 -25.54
CA VAL A 38 -5.07 1.14 -24.92
C VAL A 38 -5.70 0.62 -23.64
N LEU A 39 -6.21 1.52 -22.79
CA LEU A 39 -6.77 1.19 -21.49
C LEU A 39 -8.03 0.34 -21.62
N HIS A 40 -8.98 0.68 -22.50
CA HIS A 40 -10.19 -0.12 -22.72
C HIS A 40 -9.86 -1.57 -23.09
N THR A 41 -8.78 -1.77 -23.84
CA THR A 41 -8.33 -3.10 -24.25
C THR A 41 -7.68 -3.85 -23.09
N LEU A 42 -6.86 -3.17 -22.28
CA LEU A 42 -6.25 -3.75 -21.08
C LEU A 42 -7.31 -4.12 -20.04
N LEU A 43 -8.28 -3.24 -19.77
CA LEU A 43 -9.35 -3.50 -18.80
C LEU A 43 -10.20 -4.72 -19.17
N ASN A 44 -10.50 -4.90 -20.46
CA ASN A 44 -11.20 -6.11 -20.91
C ASN A 44 -10.37 -7.39 -20.68
N ASN A 45 -9.04 -7.30 -20.75
CA ASN A 45 -8.17 -8.44 -20.43
C ASN A 45 -8.09 -8.75 -18.91
N LEU A 46 -8.47 -7.81 -18.03
CA LEU A 46 -8.57 -8.11 -16.59
C LEU A 46 -9.69 -9.12 -16.28
N LYS A 47 -10.67 -9.28 -17.19
CA LYS A 47 -11.77 -10.25 -17.09
C LYS A 47 -11.36 -11.67 -17.49
N VAL A 48 -10.17 -11.84 -18.07
CA VAL A 48 -9.66 -13.15 -18.51
C VAL A 48 -9.30 -14.00 -17.28
N GLN A 49 -9.67 -15.29 -17.30
CA GLN A 49 -9.45 -16.19 -16.17
C GLN A 49 -7.97 -16.41 -15.83
N ASP A 50 -7.08 -16.37 -16.83
CA ASP A 50 -5.64 -16.59 -16.65
C ASP A 50 -5.03 -15.52 -15.73
N ARG A 51 -4.59 -15.97 -14.56
CA ARG A 51 -3.94 -15.15 -13.52
C ARG A 51 -2.69 -14.45 -14.06
N GLN A 52 -1.89 -15.10 -14.90
CA GLN A 52 -0.64 -14.52 -15.38
C GLN A 52 -0.92 -13.35 -16.34
N MET A 53 -1.90 -13.51 -17.22
CA MET A 53 -2.37 -12.44 -18.11
C MET A 53 -2.90 -11.25 -17.33
N ARG A 54 -3.65 -11.47 -16.25
CA ARG A 54 -4.10 -10.37 -15.37
C ARG A 54 -2.92 -9.60 -14.77
N VAL A 55 -1.90 -10.28 -14.26
CA VAL A 55 -0.71 -9.62 -13.69
C VAL A 55 0.08 -8.82 -14.74
N CYS A 56 0.26 -9.35 -15.94
CA CYS A 56 0.93 -8.61 -17.01
C CYS A 56 0.13 -7.38 -17.43
N THR A 57 -1.20 -7.50 -17.44
CA THR A 57 -2.12 -6.40 -17.75
C THR A 57 -2.07 -5.31 -16.68
N THR A 58 -2.02 -5.66 -15.38
CA THR A 58 -1.89 -4.66 -14.30
C THR A 58 -0.59 -3.88 -14.39
N VAL A 59 0.52 -4.53 -14.77
CA VAL A 59 1.80 -3.86 -15.01
C VAL A 59 1.71 -2.90 -16.20
N ALA A 60 1.07 -3.34 -17.31
CA ALA A 60 0.86 -2.48 -18.47
C ALA A 60 0.04 -1.22 -18.12
N VAL A 61 -1.01 -1.36 -17.29
CA VAL A 61 -1.82 -0.22 -16.83
C VAL A 61 -0.98 0.78 -16.02
N ALA A 62 -0.12 0.31 -15.12
CA ALA A 62 0.76 1.18 -14.34
C ALA A 62 1.72 1.99 -15.23
N ILE A 63 2.29 1.37 -16.27
CA ILE A 63 3.18 2.03 -17.23
C ILE A 63 2.43 3.10 -18.02
N VAL A 64 1.19 2.82 -18.43
CA VAL A 64 0.35 3.81 -19.12
C VAL A 64 0.05 5.00 -18.20
N ALA A 65 -0.20 4.75 -16.91
CA ALA A 65 -0.42 5.81 -15.94
C ALA A 65 0.84 6.65 -15.70
N GLU A 66 2.03 6.04 -15.67
CA GLU A 66 3.31 6.75 -15.57
C GLU A 66 3.56 7.66 -16.79
N THR A 67 3.34 7.16 -18.01
CA THR A 67 3.67 7.92 -19.23
C THR A 67 2.63 8.94 -19.65
N CYS A 68 1.35 8.66 -19.42
CA CYS A 68 0.23 9.51 -19.84
C CYS A 68 -0.43 10.28 -18.68
N GLY A 69 0.02 10.06 -17.45
CA GLY A 69 -0.51 10.69 -16.24
C GLY A 69 -1.61 9.86 -15.57
N PRO A 70 -1.62 9.75 -14.22
CA PRO A 70 -2.59 8.92 -13.50
C PRO A 70 -4.04 9.36 -13.68
N PHE A 71 -4.30 10.66 -13.89
CA PHE A 71 -5.63 11.21 -14.12
C PHE A 71 -6.38 10.58 -15.31
N THR A 72 -5.66 10.01 -16.29
CA THR A 72 -6.28 9.35 -17.45
C THR A 72 -6.73 7.91 -17.15
N VAL A 73 -6.05 7.23 -16.22
CA VAL A 73 -6.21 5.80 -15.94
C VAL A 73 -7.05 5.57 -14.69
N LEU A 74 -6.85 6.40 -13.66
CA LEU A 74 -7.45 6.22 -12.35
C LEU A 74 -9.00 6.22 -12.38
N PRO A 75 -9.69 7.15 -13.06
CA PRO A 75 -11.15 7.15 -13.09
C PRO A 75 -11.72 5.88 -13.75
N ALA A 76 -11.05 5.37 -14.79
CA ALA A 76 -11.47 4.15 -15.47
C ALA A 76 -11.28 2.90 -14.58
N LEU A 77 -10.16 2.82 -13.85
CA LEU A 77 -9.93 1.76 -12.86
C LEU A 77 -10.99 1.80 -11.74
N MET A 78 -11.26 2.97 -11.19
CA MET A 78 -12.29 3.15 -10.15
C MET A 78 -13.69 2.77 -10.66
N ASN A 79 -13.99 3.04 -11.94
CA ASN A 79 -15.25 2.62 -12.53
C ASN A 79 -15.36 1.10 -12.69
N GLU A 80 -14.31 0.41 -13.12
CA GLU A 80 -14.30 -1.06 -13.21
C GLU A 80 -14.39 -1.73 -11.83
N TYR A 81 -13.88 -1.11 -10.77
CA TYR A 81 -14.02 -1.61 -9.40
C TYR A 81 -15.48 -1.70 -8.92
N ARG A 82 -16.38 -0.89 -9.51
CA ARG A 82 -17.82 -0.91 -9.19
C ARG A 82 -18.54 -2.14 -9.73
N VAL A 83 -17.92 -2.88 -10.66
CA VAL A 83 -18.49 -4.11 -11.20
C VAL A 83 -18.43 -5.19 -10.10
N PRO A 84 -19.55 -5.84 -9.75
CA PRO A 84 -19.62 -6.80 -8.64
C PRO A 84 -19.02 -8.16 -9.02
N GLU A 85 -17.77 -8.18 -9.47
CA GLU A 85 -17.01 -9.38 -9.80
C GLU A 85 -15.65 -9.34 -9.09
N LEU A 86 -15.48 -10.21 -8.10
CA LEU A 86 -14.29 -10.26 -7.24
C LEU A 86 -12.96 -10.38 -8.01
N ASN A 87 -12.98 -11.05 -9.17
CA ASN A 87 -11.78 -11.20 -10.01
C ASN A 87 -11.35 -9.88 -10.64
N ILE A 88 -12.31 -9.05 -11.04
CA ILE A 88 -12.08 -7.73 -11.61
C ILE A 88 -11.61 -6.79 -10.50
N GLN A 89 -12.31 -6.76 -9.37
CA GLN A 89 -11.95 -5.92 -8.22
C GLN A 89 -10.53 -6.20 -7.71
N ASN A 90 -10.17 -7.47 -7.52
CA ASN A 90 -8.79 -7.87 -7.20
C ASN A 90 -7.78 -7.46 -8.28
N GLY A 91 -8.17 -7.53 -9.57
CA GLY A 91 -7.35 -7.05 -10.68
C GLY A 91 -7.11 -5.54 -10.63
N VAL A 92 -8.15 -4.77 -10.31
CA VAL A 92 -8.07 -3.30 -10.15
C VAL A 92 -7.20 -2.94 -8.96
N LEU A 93 -7.40 -3.55 -7.79
CA LEU A 93 -6.57 -3.29 -6.60
C LEU A 93 -5.10 -3.58 -6.89
N LYS A 94 -4.82 -4.67 -7.62
CA LYS A 94 -3.45 -4.99 -8.01
C LYS A 94 -2.87 -4.00 -9.02
N ALA A 95 -3.70 -3.51 -9.96
CA ALA A 95 -3.29 -2.43 -10.86
C ALA A 95 -3.00 -1.13 -10.09
N LEU A 96 -3.83 -0.78 -9.11
CA LEU A 96 -3.61 0.38 -8.23
C LEU A 96 -2.31 0.24 -7.44
N SER A 97 -2.04 -0.92 -6.85
CA SER A 97 -0.79 -1.20 -6.13
C SER A 97 0.44 -0.94 -7.01
N PHE A 98 0.47 -1.48 -8.23
CA PHE A 98 1.59 -1.23 -9.16
C PHE A 98 1.60 0.23 -9.65
N MET A 99 0.45 0.84 -9.91
CA MET A 99 0.38 2.22 -10.35
C MET A 99 1.02 3.14 -9.31
N PHE A 100 0.66 3.01 -8.02
CA PHE A 100 1.26 3.81 -6.95
C PHE A 100 2.75 3.53 -6.75
N GLU A 101 3.20 2.30 -6.97
CA GLU A 101 4.63 1.97 -6.97
C GLU A 101 5.41 2.69 -8.08
N TYR A 102 4.85 2.78 -9.30
CA TYR A 102 5.52 3.38 -10.45
C TYR A 102 5.48 4.92 -10.43
N ILE A 103 4.37 5.52 -10.00
CA ILE A 103 4.20 6.98 -10.04
C ILE A 103 4.91 7.68 -8.87
N GLY A 104 5.15 6.98 -7.76
CA GLY A 104 5.84 7.52 -6.58
C GLY A 104 5.19 8.78 -6.03
N GLU A 105 5.95 9.89 -6.02
CA GLU A 105 5.56 11.19 -5.46
C GLU A 105 4.33 11.81 -6.15
N MET A 106 4.07 11.46 -7.41
CA MET A 106 2.87 11.93 -8.12
C MET A 106 1.56 11.42 -7.47
N GLY A 107 1.63 10.43 -6.56
CA GLY A 107 0.48 9.91 -5.83
C GLY A 107 -0.20 10.93 -4.90
N VAL A 108 0.49 12.01 -4.53
CA VAL A 108 -0.01 13.04 -3.59
C VAL A 108 -1.34 13.65 -4.03
N ASP A 109 -1.50 13.93 -5.33
CA ASP A 109 -2.70 14.58 -5.86
C ASP A 109 -3.91 13.62 -5.93
N TYR A 110 -3.68 12.32 -5.80
CA TYR A 110 -4.68 11.29 -6.03
C TYR A 110 -5.11 10.53 -4.77
N ILE A 111 -4.42 10.72 -3.64
CA ILE A 111 -4.70 9.99 -2.40
C ILE A 111 -6.16 10.13 -1.97
N TYR A 112 -6.68 11.36 -1.92
CA TYR A 112 -8.05 11.62 -1.48
C TYR A 112 -9.11 11.01 -2.39
N ALA A 113 -8.82 10.85 -3.68
CA ALA A 113 -9.73 10.18 -4.61
C ALA A 113 -9.77 8.66 -4.38
N VAL A 114 -8.65 8.06 -3.94
CA VAL A 114 -8.51 6.60 -3.80
C VAL A 114 -8.88 6.11 -2.40
N VAL A 115 -8.80 6.96 -1.38
CA VAL A 115 -9.14 6.61 0.01
C VAL A 115 -10.49 5.85 0.14
N PRO A 116 -11.63 6.32 -0.43
CA PRO A 116 -12.90 5.59 -0.29
C PRO A 116 -12.89 4.19 -0.93
N LEU A 117 -12.11 4.00 -2.01
CA LEU A 117 -11.96 2.69 -2.64
C LEU A 117 -11.14 1.75 -1.76
N LEU A 118 -10.08 2.26 -1.12
CA LEU A 118 -9.26 1.49 -0.19
C LEU A 118 -9.99 1.16 1.11
N GLU A 119 -10.85 2.05 1.61
CA GLU A 119 -11.72 1.75 2.75
C GLU A 119 -12.59 0.52 2.50
N ASP A 120 -13.27 0.47 1.35
CA ASP A 120 -14.08 -0.68 0.94
C ASP A 120 -13.22 -1.95 0.85
N ALA A 121 -12.07 -1.88 0.18
CA ALA A 121 -11.17 -3.01 0.01
C ALA A 121 -10.58 -3.55 1.34
N LEU A 122 -10.28 -2.67 2.30
CA LEU A 122 -9.72 -3.04 3.60
C LEU A 122 -10.77 -3.61 4.56
N MET A 123 -12.05 -3.30 4.36
CA MET A 123 -13.18 -3.84 5.13
C MET A 123 -13.81 -5.09 4.50
N ASP A 124 -13.46 -5.43 3.26
CA ASP A 124 -14.07 -6.56 2.58
C ASP A 124 -13.84 -7.88 3.33
N ARG A 125 -14.76 -8.84 3.16
CA ARG A 125 -14.68 -10.16 3.79
C ARG A 125 -13.59 -11.03 3.18
N ASP A 126 -13.29 -10.84 1.90
CA ASP A 126 -12.26 -11.57 1.17
C ASP A 126 -10.86 -11.18 1.64
N GLN A 127 -10.06 -12.19 1.98
CA GLN A 127 -8.68 -12.01 2.42
C GLN A 127 -7.79 -11.43 1.31
N VAL A 128 -8.07 -11.75 0.05
CA VAL A 128 -7.27 -11.26 -1.09
C VAL A 128 -7.48 -9.77 -1.33
N HIS A 129 -8.71 -9.28 -1.15
CA HIS A 129 -9.02 -7.85 -1.20
C HIS A 129 -8.25 -7.09 -0.13
N ARG A 130 -8.33 -7.52 1.14
CA ARG A 130 -7.59 -6.89 2.24
C ARG A 130 -6.08 -6.94 2.03
N GLN A 131 -5.54 -8.09 1.58
CA GLN A 131 -4.12 -8.23 1.27
C GLN A 131 -3.65 -7.23 0.21
N THR A 132 -4.40 -7.10 -0.88
CA THR A 132 -4.04 -6.24 -2.01
C THR A 132 -4.28 -4.76 -1.68
N GLY A 133 -5.30 -4.47 -0.87
CA GLY A 133 -5.52 -3.16 -0.27
C GLY A 133 -4.33 -2.73 0.59
N CYS A 134 -3.87 -3.57 1.52
CA CYS A 134 -2.68 -3.31 2.33
C CYS A 134 -1.43 -3.08 1.47
N ALA A 135 -1.22 -3.88 0.41
CA ALA A 135 -0.11 -3.66 -0.52
C ALA A 135 -0.20 -2.29 -1.22
N THR A 136 -1.40 -1.85 -1.59
CA THR A 136 -1.61 -0.53 -2.19
C THR A 136 -1.31 0.58 -1.18
N VAL A 137 -1.76 0.45 0.07
CA VAL A 137 -1.46 1.39 1.16
C VAL A 137 0.05 1.49 1.42
N LYS A 138 0.80 0.38 1.35
CA LYS A 138 2.27 0.39 1.45
C LYS A 138 2.90 1.29 0.40
N HIS A 139 2.60 1.07 -0.88
CA HIS A 139 3.20 1.85 -1.96
C HIS A 139 2.76 3.31 -1.93
N LEU A 140 1.50 3.56 -1.61
CA LEU A 140 0.95 4.90 -1.46
C LEU A 140 1.65 5.67 -0.32
N SER A 141 1.76 5.07 0.87
CA SER A 141 2.39 5.69 2.04
C SER A 141 3.87 6.01 1.81
N LEU A 142 4.62 5.11 1.17
CA LEU A 142 6.01 5.37 0.80
C LEU A 142 6.14 6.45 -0.27
N GLY A 143 5.21 6.52 -1.23
CA GLY A 143 5.23 7.52 -2.30
C GLY A 143 4.90 8.93 -1.83
N VAL A 144 4.05 9.07 -0.80
CA VAL A 144 3.58 10.38 -0.30
C VAL A 144 4.25 10.83 1.01
N ALA A 145 5.28 10.09 1.47
CA ALA A 145 5.98 10.41 2.70
C ALA A 145 6.59 11.82 2.65
N GLY A 146 6.26 12.66 3.64
CA GLY A 146 6.76 14.05 3.72
C GLY A 146 6.05 15.07 2.82
N LEU A 147 4.96 14.69 2.13
CA LEU A 147 4.21 15.58 1.24
C LEU A 147 2.94 16.20 1.88
N GLY A 148 2.76 16.04 3.20
CA GLY A 148 1.66 16.66 3.94
C GLY A 148 0.30 15.95 3.84
N CYS A 149 0.27 14.66 3.47
CA CYS A 149 -0.94 13.83 3.42
C CYS A 149 -1.11 12.94 4.67
N GLU A 150 -0.63 13.39 5.81
CA GLU A 150 -0.65 12.61 7.05
C GLU A 150 -2.07 12.28 7.53
N ASP A 151 -3.03 13.19 7.30
CA ASP A 151 -4.44 13.00 7.64
C ASP A 151 -5.06 11.80 6.92
N ALA A 152 -4.86 11.69 5.60
CA ALA A 152 -5.32 10.57 4.80
C ALA A 152 -4.62 9.27 5.18
N LEU A 153 -3.32 9.32 5.51
CA LEU A 153 -2.57 8.16 5.96
C LEU A 153 -3.01 7.67 7.36
N VAL A 154 -3.30 8.56 8.31
CA VAL A 154 -3.86 8.20 9.62
C VAL A 154 -5.23 7.55 9.43
N HIS A 155 -6.05 8.09 8.53
CA HIS A 155 -7.34 7.49 8.21
C HIS A 155 -7.18 6.07 7.67
N LEU A 156 -6.30 5.85 6.68
CA LEU A 156 -6.01 4.51 6.17
C LEU A 156 -5.43 3.57 7.24
N LEU A 157 -4.57 4.08 8.14
CA LEU A 157 -4.04 3.31 9.26
C LEU A 157 -5.18 2.74 10.13
N ASN A 158 -6.25 3.50 10.38
CA ASN A 158 -7.40 3.03 11.16
C ASN A 158 -8.12 1.85 10.51
N TYR A 159 -8.10 1.74 9.19
CA TYR A 159 -8.67 0.59 8.46
C TYR A 159 -7.68 -0.58 8.33
N VAL A 160 -6.37 -0.30 8.30
CA VAL A 160 -5.32 -1.34 8.29
C VAL A 160 -5.15 -1.99 9.67
N TRP A 161 -5.27 -1.22 10.75
CA TRP A 161 -4.96 -1.67 12.11
C TRP A 161 -5.75 -2.90 12.59
N PRO A 162 -7.07 -3.03 12.35
CA PRO A 162 -7.82 -4.22 12.74
C PRO A 162 -7.31 -5.52 12.10
N ASN A 163 -6.65 -5.43 10.93
CA ASN A 163 -6.16 -6.59 10.18
C ASN A 163 -4.90 -7.23 10.79
N ILE A 164 -4.30 -6.66 11.84
CA ILE A 164 -3.11 -7.22 12.50
C ILE A 164 -3.37 -8.60 13.12
N PHE A 165 -4.62 -8.91 13.45
CA PHE A 165 -5.01 -10.19 14.04
C PHE A 165 -5.32 -11.30 13.03
N GLU A 166 -5.07 -11.05 11.74
CA GLU A 166 -5.33 -12.07 10.74
C GLU A 166 -4.39 -13.28 10.84
N ALA A 167 -4.95 -14.47 10.65
CA ALA A 167 -4.21 -15.72 10.75
C ALA A 167 -3.48 -16.08 9.44
N SER A 168 -3.96 -15.56 8.31
CA SER A 168 -3.40 -15.87 6.98
C SER A 168 -2.00 -15.26 6.82
N PRO A 169 -0.96 -16.09 6.54
CA PRO A 169 0.42 -15.60 6.40
C PRO A 169 0.60 -14.51 5.35
N HIS A 170 -0.16 -14.56 4.25
CA HIS A 170 -0.05 -13.58 3.18
C HIS A 170 -0.68 -12.23 3.54
N VAL A 171 -1.81 -12.25 4.26
CA VAL A 171 -2.51 -11.03 4.69
C VAL A 171 -1.75 -10.36 5.82
N ILE A 172 -1.27 -11.13 6.80
CA ILE A 172 -0.53 -10.56 7.94
C ILE A 172 0.80 -9.96 7.47
N GLN A 173 1.50 -10.58 6.52
CA GLN A 173 2.71 -9.99 5.95
C GLN A 173 2.38 -8.69 5.21
N ALA A 174 1.35 -8.67 4.36
CA ALA A 174 0.95 -7.45 3.66
C ALA A 174 0.51 -6.34 4.63
N THR A 175 -0.13 -6.69 5.75
CA THR A 175 -0.54 -5.74 6.79
C THR A 175 0.66 -5.19 7.54
N CYS A 176 1.63 -6.04 7.95
CA CYS A 176 2.89 -5.57 8.54
C CYS A 176 3.64 -4.65 7.59
N ASP A 177 3.77 -5.02 6.32
CA ASP A 177 4.40 -4.23 5.28
C ASP A 177 3.70 -2.86 5.08
N ALA A 178 2.36 -2.83 5.15
CA ALA A 178 1.59 -1.59 5.06
C ALA A 178 1.84 -0.68 6.27
N ILE A 179 1.88 -1.25 7.48
CA ILE A 179 2.21 -0.51 8.69
C ILE A 179 3.64 0.04 8.60
N GLU A 180 4.61 -0.73 8.08
CA GLU A 180 5.97 -0.24 7.83
C GLU A 180 6.01 0.94 6.84
N GLY A 181 5.22 0.90 5.77
CA GLY A 181 5.08 2.05 4.88
C GLY A 181 4.47 3.27 5.58
N LEU A 182 3.44 3.05 6.40
CA LEU A 182 2.80 4.09 7.21
C LEU A 182 3.72 4.63 8.31
N MET A 183 4.65 3.83 8.85
CA MET A 183 5.68 4.29 9.80
C MET A 183 6.56 5.38 9.18
N VAL A 184 6.89 5.26 7.90
CA VAL A 184 7.67 6.27 7.18
C VAL A 184 6.83 7.51 6.88
N GLY A 185 5.56 7.31 6.48
CA GLY A 185 4.67 8.41 6.12
C GLY A 185 4.14 9.25 7.28
N LEU A 186 3.82 8.63 8.42
CA LEU A 186 3.26 9.27 9.63
C LEU A 186 4.31 9.56 10.70
N GLY A 187 5.46 8.89 10.62
CA GLY A 187 6.48 8.91 11.65
C GLY A 187 6.26 7.88 12.77
N PRO A 188 7.33 7.60 13.54
CA PRO A 188 7.35 6.49 14.49
C PRO A 188 6.47 6.73 15.73
N ASN A 189 6.29 7.99 16.14
CA ASN A 189 5.55 8.33 17.36
C ASN A 189 4.04 8.12 17.21
N VAL A 190 3.48 8.36 16.02
CA VAL A 190 2.06 8.08 15.74
C VAL A 190 1.81 6.58 15.84
N ILE A 191 2.66 5.75 15.21
CA ILE A 191 2.53 4.29 15.29
C ILE A 191 2.75 3.79 16.72
N LEU A 192 3.71 4.36 17.46
CA LEU A 192 3.94 4.04 18.87
C LEU A 192 2.65 4.18 19.70
N GLN A 193 1.87 5.24 19.51
CA GLN A 193 0.62 5.47 20.24
C GLN A 193 -0.41 4.35 20.02
N TYR A 194 -0.47 3.77 18.83
CA TYR A 194 -1.32 2.62 18.54
C TYR A 194 -0.77 1.35 19.20
N VAL A 195 0.55 1.15 19.17
CA VAL A 195 1.22 -0.04 19.71
C VAL A 195 1.17 -0.10 21.25
N LEU A 196 1.26 1.04 21.95
CA LEU A 196 1.35 1.07 23.42
C LEU A 196 0.19 0.32 24.10
N GLN A 197 -1.01 0.36 23.52
CA GLN A 197 -2.22 -0.27 24.08
C GLN A 197 -2.12 -1.80 24.19
N GLY A 198 -1.38 -2.44 23.27
CA GLY A 198 -1.32 -3.91 23.18
C GLY A 198 -0.05 -4.55 23.71
N LEU A 199 1.00 -3.78 24.04
CA LEU A 199 2.29 -4.31 24.52
C LEU A 199 2.14 -5.15 25.80
N TYR A 200 1.38 -4.66 26.77
CA TYR A 200 1.18 -5.30 28.08
C TYR A 200 -0.24 -5.87 28.26
N HIS A 201 -0.99 -6.03 27.16
CA HIS A 201 -2.36 -6.54 27.21
C HIS A 201 -2.45 -7.95 27.83
N PRO A 202 -3.46 -8.31 28.66
CA PRO A 202 -3.52 -9.62 29.35
C PRO A 202 -3.51 -10.85 28.44
N ALA A 203 -4.13 -10.76 27.26
CA ALA A 203 -4.13 -11.84 26.27
C ALA A 203 -2.78 -11.98 25.56
N ARG A 204 -2.17 -13.17 25.65
CA ARG A 204 -0.90 -13.52 24.99
C ARG A 204 -0.93 -13.28 23.48
N LYS A 205 -2.02 -13.67 22.81
CA LYS A 205 -2.19 -13.49 21.35
C LYS A 205 -2.10 -12.02 20.93
N VAL A 206 -2.57 -11.11 21.79
CA VAL A 206 -2.49 -9.66 21.52
C VAL A 206 -1.06 -9.19 21.66
N ARG A 207 -0.40 -9.55 22.78
CA ARG A 207 1.00 -9.16 22.99
C ARG A 207 1.92 -9.64 21.87
N GLU A 208 1.77 -10.88 21.39
CA GLU A 208 2.65 -11.44 20.37
C GLU A 208 2.73 -10.59 19.10
N ILE A 209 1.59 -10.12 18.57
CA ILE A 209 1.60 -9.27 17.37
C ILE A 209 2.04 -7.83 17.66
N TYR A 210 1.64 -7.27 18.80
CA TYR A 210 2.02 -5.91 19.18
C TYR A 210 3.53 -5.78 19.43
N TRP A 211 4.14 -6.76 20.11
CA TRP A 211 5.59 -6.83 20.26
C TRP A 211 6.30 -7.01 18.92
N LYS A 212 5.73 -7.78 17.98
CA LYS A 212 6.30 -7.89 16.63
C LYS A 212 6.34 -6.52 15.94
N ILE A 213 5.24 -5.76 15.95
CA ILE A 213 5.18 -4.42 15.36
C ILE A 213 6.13 -3.44 16.08
N PHE A 214 6.17 -3.50 17.41
CA PHE A 214 7.10 -2.69 18.20
C PHE A 214 8.56 -2.98 17.88
N ASN A 215 8.94 -4.24 17.69
CA ASN A 215 10.30 -4.60 17.33
C ASN A 215 10.70 -4.01 15.99
N THR A 216 9.80 -4.05 14.99
CA THR A 216 10.03 -3.38 13.70
C THR A 216 10.17 -1.87 13.88
N LEU A 217 9.30 -1.24 14.67
CA LEU A 217 9.35 0.19 14.96
C LEU A 217 10.66 0.61 15.65
N TYR A 218 11.12 -0.19 16.61
CA TYR A 218 12.37 0.02 17.33
C TYR A 218 13.59 -0.11 16.42
N ILE A 219 13.58 -1.10 15.51
CA ILE A 219 14.64 -1.26 14.49
C ILE A 219 14.65 -0.07 13.53
N TYR A 220 13.49 0.47 13.16
CA TYR A 220 13.37 1.59 12.23
C TYR A 220 13.94 2.90 12.80
N ALA A 221 13.50 3.31 13.99
CA ALA A 221 13.85 4.63 14.53
C ALA A 221 13.87 4.66 16.07
N ALA A 222 14.79 3.91 16.70
CA ALA A 222 14.93 3.87 18.17
C ALA A 222 15.09 5.27 18.81
N ASP A 223 15.92 6.13 18.22
CA ASP A 223 16.19 7.47 18.78
C ASP A 223 14.96 8.37 18.77
N ALA A 224 14.12 8.27 17.72
CA ALA A 224 12.90 9.07 17.59
C ALA A 224 11.84 8.67 18.63
N LEU A 225 11.83 7.41 19.08
CA LEU A 225 10.89 6.90 20.08
C LEU A 225 11.13 7.48 21.47
N VAL A 226 12.34 7.98 21.76
CA VAL A 226 12.67 8.56 23.07
C VAL A 226 11.70 9.68 23.44
N ALA A 227 11.32 10.50 22.47
CA ALA A 227 10.36 11.59 22.65
C ALA A 227 8.89 11.11 22.74
N GLY A 228 8.59 9.89 22.25
CA GLY A 228 7.24 9.34 22.20
C GLY A 228 6.87 8.40 23.36
N TYR A 229 7.85 7.90 24.12
CA TYR A 229 7.56 6.99 25.25
C TYR A 229 6.69 7.65 26.32
N PRO A 230 5.69 6.94 26.88
CA PRO A 230 4.87 7.45 27.96
C PRO A 230 5.72 7.71 29.21
N MET A 231 5.28 8.66 30.02
CA MET A 231 5.84 8.86 31.35
C MET A 231 5.30 7.76 32.27
N LEU A 232 6.19 7.09 32.98
CA LEU A 232 5.86 6.10 33.99
C LEU A 232 6.28 6.63 35.35
N GLU A 233 5.38 6.54 36.32
CA GLU A 233 5.66 6.87 37.71
C GLU A 233 6.54 5.78 38.34
N ASP A 234 7.34 6.17 39.33
CA ASP A 234 8.17 5.24 40.08
C ASP A 234 7.29 4.30 40.93
N GLU A 235 7.60 3.00 40.93
CA GLU A 235 6.87 2.00 41.72
C GLU A 235 7.80 1.30 42.71
N GLY A 236 7.54 1.51 44.01
CA GLY A 236 8.26 0.84 45.09
C GLY A 236 9.75 1.17 45.07
N GLU A 237 10.58 0.16 44.77
CA GLU A 237 12.04 0.29 44.68
C GLU A 237 12.53 0.67 43.26
N ASN A 238 11.67 0.66 42.25
CA ASN A 238 12.05 0.91 40.86
C ASN A 238 11.85 2.39 40.48
N THR A 239 12.89 3.00 39.93
CA THR A 239 12.85 4.34 39.33
C THR A 239 12.63 4.25 37.82
N TYR A 240 11.48 4.69 37.35
CA TYR A 240 11.07 4.73 35.93
C TYR A 240 11.03 6.15 35.36
N ALA A 241 10.98 7.18 36.20
CA ALA A 241 10.94 8.57 35.78
C ALA A 241 12.26 9.03 35.11
N ARG A 242 12.14 9.82 34.03
CA ARG A 242 13.27 10.36 33.26
C ARG A 242 13.52 11.81 33.61
N THR A 243 14.06 12.05 34.82
CA THR A 243 14.27 13.38 35.40
C THR A 243 15.12 14.34 34.56
N THR A 244 15.98 13.82 33.67
CA THR A 244 16.79 14.63 32.76
C THR A 244 15.96 15.37 31.70
N LEU A 245 14.79 14.83 31.32
CA LEU A 245 13.89 15.46 30.34
C LEU A 245 13.04 16.58 30.94
N GLU A 246 13.00 16.68 32.28
CA GLU A 246 12.22 17.68 33.02
C GLU A 246 13.02 18.95 33.34
N LEU A 247 14.33 18.93 33.09
CA LEU A 247 15.21 20.07 33.33
C LEU A 247 14.86 21.23 32.38
N PHE A 248 14.53 22.38 32.96
CA PHE A 248 14.33 23.65 32.26
C PHE A 248 15.42 24.62 32.69
N ILE A 249 16.07 25.29 31.73
CA ILE A 249 17.11 26.32 31.96
C ILE A 249 16.51 27.70 31.79
#